data_AF-A0A7V3PS98-F1
#
_entry.id   AF-A0A7V3PS98-F1
#
_cell.length_a   1.000
_cell.length_b   1.000
_cell.length_c   1.000
_cell.angle_alpha   90.00
_cell.angle_beta   90.00
_cell.angle_gamma   90.00
#
_symmetry.space_group_name_H-M   'P 1'
#
loop_
_entity.id
_entity.type
_entity.pdbx_description
1 polymer ?
#
loop_
_entity_poly.entity_id
_entity_poly.type
_entity_poly.pdbx_seq_one_letter_code
_entity_poly.pdbx_strand_id
1 'polypeptide(L)'
;MLKGKLRDAPDYLETWGTYKGVIELYTQENGILLTGACVDIVELYSYLLPSIARAYPDQELYHGKIIIPQYETEKELLKLEIRLFLENNSSLMQRVEAARTA
;
A
#
# COMPACT_ATOMS: atom_id res chain seq x y z
N MET A 1 -1.55 8.58 5.56
CA MET A 1 -1.20 7.21 5.14
C MET A 1 -0.82 6.43 6.39
N LEU A 2 -0.98 5.12 6.39
CA LEU A 2 -0.60 4.23 7.49
C LEU A 2 0.41 3.20 6.97
N LYS A 3 1.37 2.79 7.80
CA LYS A 3 2.22 1.63 7.52
C LYS A 3 2.37 0.73 8.74
N GLY A 4 2.53 -0.57 8.56
CA GLY A 4 2.76 -1.49 9.67
C GLY A 4 2.93 -2.94 9.23
N LYS A 5 3.48 -3.78 10.12
CA LYS A 5 3.60 -5.22 9.92
C LYS A 5 2.31 -5.91 10.37
N LEU A 6 1.36 -6.08 9.44
CA LEU A 6 0.03 -6.63 9.73
C LEU A 6 -0.11 -8.12 9.43
N ARG A 7 0.95 -8.73 8.89
CA ARG A 7 1.05 -10.16 8.63
C ARG A 7 2.37 -10.68 9.14
N ASP A 8 2.38 -11.97 9.45
CA ASP A 8 3.60 -12.72 9.73
C ASP A 8 3.80 -13.74 8.60
N ALA A 9 4.72 -13.44 7.70
CA ALA A 9 5.03 -14.26 6.54
C ALA A 9 6.52 -14.13 6.19
N PRO A 10 7.15 -15.18 5.63
CA PRO A 10 8.51 -15.08 5.08
C PRO A 10 8.60 -13.94 4.07
N ASP A 11 9.72 -13.21 4.12
CA ASP A 11 10.06 -12.10 3.23
C ASP A 11 9.11 -10.88 3.28
N TYR A 12 7.98 -10.97 3.99
CA TYR A 12 7.06 -9.85 4.17
C TYR A 12 7.68 -8.74 5.02
N LEU A 13 7.67 -7.53 4.47
CA LEU A 13 8.32 -6.37 5.06
C LEU A 13 7.31 -5.53 5.84
N GLU A 14 6.27 -5.03 5.17
CA GLU A 14 5.23 -4.21 5.77
C GLU A 14 4.05 -3.98 4.82
N THR A 15 2.93 -3.53 5.37
CA THR A 15 1.73 -3.06 4.65
C THR A 15 1.66 -1.55 4.72
N TRP A 16 1.37 -0.92 3.58
CA TRP A 16 1.09 0.50 3.41
C TRP A 16 -0.35 0.70 2.99
N GLY A 17 -1.06 1.62 3.64
CA GLY A 17 -2.47 1.86 3.40
C GLY A 17 -2.88 3.34 3.34
N THR A 18 -3.81 3.63 2.46
CA THR A 18 -4.66 4.83 2.46
C THR A 18 -6.12 4.39 2.53
N TYR A 19 -7.07 5.33 2.60
CA TYR A 19 -8.50 5.01 2.51
C TYR A 19 -8.93 4.48 1.12
N LYS A 20 -7.99 4.39 0.16
CA LYS A 20 -8.20 4.06 -1.24
C LYS A 20 -7.26 2.95 -1.76
N GLY A 21 -6.29 2.50 -0.99
CA GLY A 21 -5.43 1.41 -1.40
C GLY A 21 -4.67 0.79 -0.26
N VAL A 22 -4.31 -0.48 -0.41
CA VAL A 22 -3.45 -1.24 0.50
C VAL A 22 -2.43 -2.00 -0.32
N ILE A 23 -1.15 -1.78 -0.03
CA ILE A 23 0.00 -2.39 -0.71
C ILE A 23 0.85 -3.10 0.34
N GLU A 24 1.21 -4.34 0.04
CA GLU A 24 2.10 -5.20 0.82
C GLU A 24 3.45 -5.24 0.13
N LEU A 25 4.51 -5.10 0.92
CA LEU A 25 5.90 -5.09 0.47
C LEU A 25 6.53 -6.44 0.84
N TYR A 26 7.14 -7.10 -0.14
CA TYR A 26 7.86 -8.35 0.05
C TYR A 26 9.31 -8.17 -0.40
N THR A 27 10.24 -8.60 0.44
CA THR A 27 11.68 -8.60 0.15
C THR A 27 11.98 -9.59 -0.97
N GLN A 28 12.86 -9.22 -1.88
CA GLN A 28 13.41 -10.09 -2.92
C GLN A 28 14.93 -9.90 -2.99
N GLU A 29 15.63 -10.78 -3.72
CA GLU A 29 17.10 -10.76 -3.83
C GLU A 29 17.68 -9.39 -4.24
N ASN A 30 16.97 -8.65 -5.11
CA ASN A 30 17.44 -7.38 -5.67
C ASN A 30 16.55 -6.17 -5.32
N GLY A 31 15.59 -6.31 -4.39
CA GLY A 31 14.71 -5.19 -4.07
C GLY A 31 13.42 -5.58 -3.35
N ILE A 32 12.35 -4.83 -3.63
CA ILE A 32 11.05 -4.97 -2.96
C ILE A 32 9.95 -5.19 -3.99
N LEU A 33 9.19 -6.28 -3.85
CA LEU A 33 7.99 -6.55 -4.61
C LEU A 33 6.77 -5.91 -3.95
N LEU A 34 6.00 -5.17 -4.73
CA LEU A 34 4.78 -4.47 -4.31
C LEU A 34 3.54 -5.21 -4.82
N THR A 35 2.68 -5.67 -3.93
CA THR A 35 1.41 -6.35 -4.28
C THR A 35 0.25 -5.79 -3.49
N GLY A 36 -0.96 -5.80 -4.02
CA GLY A 36 -2.12 -5.36 -3.25
C GLY A 36 -3.31 -4.93 -4.09
N ALA A 37 -4.05 -3.95 -3.61
CA ALA A 37 -5.21 -3.40 -4.31
C ALA A 37 -5.30 -1.88 -4.12
N CYS A 38 -5.78 -1.21 -5.16
CA CYS A 38 -6.01 0.22 -5.15
C CYS A 38 -7.26 0.55 -5.97
N VAL A 39 -8.08 1.48 -5.49
CA VAL A 39 -9.37 1.81 -6.12
C VAL A 39 -9.20 2.52 -7.47
N ASP A 40 -8.08 3.20 -7.67
CA ASP A 40 -7.77 3.87 -8.92
C ASP A 40 -6.24 4.03 -9.12
N ILE A 41 -5.84 4.20 -10.38
CA ILE A 41 -4.43 4.33 -10.75
C ILE A 41 -3.82 5.67 -10.28
N VAL A 42 -4.64 6.71 -10.11
CA VAL A 42 -4.15 8.03 -9.70
C VAL A 42 -3.68 7.97 -8.25
N GLU A 43 -4.44 7.33 -7.36
CA GLU A 43 -4.07 7.10 -5.97
C GLU A 43 -2.76 6.31 -5.88
N LEU A 44 -2.64 5.24 -6.67
CA LEU A 44 -1.46 4.39 -6.68
C LEU A 44 -0.19 5.18 -7.03
N TYR A 45 -0.20 5.90 -8.16
CA TYR A 45 0.97 6.60 -8.68
C TYR A 45 1.22 7.96 -8.05
N SER A 46 0.20 8.62 -7.48
CA SER A 46 0.36 9.95 -6.87
C SER A 46 0.70 9.89 -5.39
N TYR A 47 0.29 8.83 -4.69
CA TYR A 47 0.43 8.74 -3.24
C TYR A 47 1.21 7.51 -2.79
N LEU A 48 0.72 6.31 -3.10
CA LEU A 48 1.27 5.07 -2.54
C LEU A 48 2.69 4.79 -3.02
N LEU A 49 2.89 4.65 -4.33
CA LEU A 49 4.21 4.32 -4.89
C LEU A 49 5.28 5.39 -4.58
N PRO A 50 5.01 6.70 -4.74
CA PRO A 50 6.02 7.72 -4.38
C PRO A 50 6.37 7.74 -2.90
N SER A 51 5.43 7.39 -2.01
CA SER A 51 5.70 7.34 -0.57
C SER A 51 6.54 6.12 -0.21
N ILE A 52 6.27 4.97 -0.82
CA ILE A 52 7.08 3.75 -0.68
C ILE A 52 8.49 3.97 -1.23
N ALA A 53 8.63 4.54 -2.44
CA ALA A 53 9.92 4.84 -3.07
C ALA A 53 10.80 5.77 -2.22
N ARG A 54 10.20 6.75 -1.54
CA ARG A 54 10.94 7.62 -0.62
C ARG A 54 11.34 6.94 0.68
N ALA A 55 10.55 5.96 1.15
CA ALA A 55 10.90 5.19 2.34
C ALA A 55 12.03 4.18 2.06
N TYR A 56 12.19 3.77 0.80
CA TYR A 56 13.20 2.81 0.35
C TYR A 56 13.98 3.34 -0.86
N PRO A 57 14.75 4.44 -0.71
CA PRO A 57 15.40 5.11 -1.85
C PRO A 57 16.51 4.27 -2.50
N ASP A 58 17.11 3.35 -1.75
CA ASP A 58 18.23 2.51 -2.18
C ASP A 58 17.79 1.10 -2.63
N GLN A 59 16.48 0.88 -2.78
CA GLN A 59 15.92 -0.42 -3.16
C GLN A 59 15.22 -0.32 -4.52
N GLU A 60 15.44 -1.29 -5.39
CA GLU A 60 14.66 -1.40 -6.62
C GLU A 60 13.23 -1.85 -6.26
N LEU A 61 12.23 -1.17 -6.84
CA LEU A 61 10.82 -1.48 -6.60
C LEU A 61 10.24 -2.23 -7.80
N TYR A 62 9.73 -3.43 -7.55
CA TYR A 62 9.07 -4.26 -8.55
C TYR A 62 7.55 -4.25 -8.34
N HIS A 63 6.79 -4.06 -9.41
CA HIS A 63 5.33 -4.16 -9.35
C HIS A 63 4.91 -5.62 -9.55
N GLY A 64 4.39 -6.23 -8.49
CA GLY A 64 3.67 -7.50 -8.57
C GLY A 64 2.20 -7.28 -8.94
N LYS A 65 1.33 -8.19 -8.50
CA LYS A 65 -0.11 -8.07 -8.74
C LYS A 65 -0.70 -6.94 -7.89
N ILE A 66 -1.05 -5.83 -8.53
CA ILE A 66 -1.84 -4.75 -7.93
C ILE A 66 -3.19 -4.71 -8.65
N ILE A 67 -4.26 -5.00 -7.92
CA ILE A 67 -5.62 -5.05 -8.47
C ILE A 67 -6.20 -3.64 -8.46
N ILE A 68 -6.66 -3.19 -9.63
CA ILE A 68 -7.41 -1.93 -9.78
C ILE A 68 -8.78 -2.27 -10.38
N PRO A 69 -9.87 -2.16 -9.60
CA PRO A 69 -11.22 -2.45 -10.09
C PRO A 69 -11.63 -1.52 -11.23
N GLN A 70 -12.41 -2.04 -12.18
CA GLN A 70 -12.83 -1.28 -13.36
C GLN A 70 -14.18 -0.59 -13.14
N TYR A 71 -15.07 -1.21 -12.36
CA TYR A 71 -16.44 -0.72 -12.16
C TYR A 71 -16.59 0.07 -10.85
N GLU A 72 -17.47 1.07 -10.87
CA GLU A 72 -17.65 1.96 -9.71
C GLU A 72 -18.14 1.22 -8.46
N THR A 73 -19.05 0.25 -8.62
CA THR A 73 -19.53 -0.59 -7.52
C THR A 73 -18.40 -1.37 -6.85
N GLU A 74 -17.46 -1.92 -7.62
CA GLU A 74 -16.32 -2.65 -7.08
C GLU A 74 -15.35 -1.73 -6.34
N LYS A 75 -15.17 -0.49 -6.83
CA LYS A 75 -14.36 0.52 -6.14
C LYS A 75 -14.95 0.89 -4.80
N GLU A 76 -16.26 1.10 -4.71
CA GLU A 76 -16.94 1.41 -3.44
C GLU A 76 -16.85 0.25 -2.44
N LEU A 77 -17.01 -0.99 -2.91
CA LEU A 77 -16.79 -2.18 -2.08
C LEU A 77 -15.35 -2.25 -1.57
N LEU A 78 -14.36 -2.06 -2.45
CA LEU A 78 -12.95 -2.06 -2.07
C LEU A 78 -12.62 -0.93 -1.06
N LYS A 79 -13.19 0.27 -1.22
CA LYS A 79 -13.03 1.36 -0.24
C LYS A 79 -13.55 0.95 1.15
N LEU A 80 -14.70 0.28 1.20
CA LEU A 80 -15.27 -0.21 2.45
C LEU A 80 -14.38 -1.27 3.10
N GLU A 81 -13.91 -2.25 2.32
CA GLU A 81 -13.00 -3.30 2.80
C GLU A 81 -11.70 -2.72 3.35
N ILE A 82 -11.09 -1.78 2.62
CA ILE A 82 -9.87 -1.08 3.04
C ILE A 82 -10.12 -0.30 4.33
N ARG A 83 -11.24 0.42 4.42
CA ARG A 83 -11.58 1.17 5.65
C ARG A 83 -11.67 0.24 6.84
N LEU A 84 -12.45 -0.84 6.74
CA LEU A 84 -12.62 -1.82 7.82
C LEU A 84 -11.26 -2.45 8.20
N PHE A 85 -10.44 -2.78 7.21
CA PHE A 85 -9.11 -3.32 7.44
C PHE A 85 -8.24 -2.35 8.23
N LEU A 86 -8.18 -1.07 7.84
CA LEU A 86 -7.37 -0.07 8.53
C LEU A 86 -7.91 0.27 9.91
N GLU A 87 -9.24 0.36 10.09
CA GLU A 87 -9.86 0.62 11.40
C GLU A 87 -9.51 -0.48 12.40
N ASN A 88 -9.67 -1.74 11.99
CA ASN A 88 -9.38 -2.91 12.82
C ASN A 88 -7.90 -3.05 13.20
N ASN A 89 -6.99 -2.51 12.39
CA ASN A 89 -5.55 -2.66 12.57
C ASN A 89 -4.83 -1.36 12.93
N SER A 90 -5.54 -0.23 13.06
CA SER A 90 -4.96 1.10 13.20
C SER A 90 -4.01 1.24 14.39
N SER A 91 -4.27 0.54 15.51
CA SER A 91 -3.41 0.52 16.70
C SER A 91 -2.06 -0.16 16.48
N LEU A 92 -1.96 -1.02 15.46
CA LEU A 92 -0.74 -1.73 15.07
C LEU A 92 0.02 -1.02 13.94
N MET A 93 -0.51 0.11 13.45
CA MET A 93 0.07 0.85 12.33
C MET A 93 0.61 2.21 12.78
N GLN A 94 1.69 2.63 12.14
CA GLN A 94 2.26 3.96 12.29
C GLN A 94 1.65 4.91 11.25
N ARG A 95 1.25 6.10 11.69
CA ARG A 95 0.90 7.18 10.77
C ARG A 95 2.13 7.68 10.03
N VAL A 96 2.02 7.71 8.71
CA VAL A 96 3.02 8.31 7.82
C VAL A 96 2.45 9.62 7.29
N GLU A 97 3.18 10.70 7.52
CA GLU A 97 2.87 11.97 6.90
C GLU A 97 3.11 11.86 5.39
N ALA A 98 2.13 12.26 4.61
CA ALA A 98 2.35 12.43 3.19
C ALA A 98 3.32 13.59 3.02
N ALA A 99 4.59 13.30 2.75
CA ALA A 99 5.52 14.34 2.35
C ALA A 99 4.99 14.94 1.05
N ARG A 100 4.45 16.15 1.11
CA ARG A 100 4.10 16.93 -0.09
C ARG A 100 5.42 17.13 -0.83
N THR A 101 5.50 16.63 -2.06
CA THR A 101 6.53 17.11 -2.99
C THR A 101 6.34 18.61 -3.10
N ALA A 102 7.34 19.35 -2.61
CA ALA A 102 7.44 20.79 -2.80
C ALA A 102 7.85 21.09 -4.25
#